data_AF-A0A2G2FDE8-F1
#
_entry.id   AF-A0A2G2FDE8-F1
#
_cell.length_a   1.000
_cell.length_b   1.000
_cell.length_c   1.000
_cell.angle_alpha   90.00
_cell.angle_beta   90.00
_cell.angle_gamma   90.00
#
_symmetry.space_group_name_H-M   'P 1'
#
loop_
_entity.id
_entity.type
_entity.pdbx_description
1 polymer ?
#
loop_
_entity_poly.entity_id
_entity_poly.type
_entity_poly.pdbx_seq_one_letter_code
_entity_poly.pdbx_strand_id
1 'polypeptide(L)'
;MYFCTVRVNESINALVELLDDPDEVVSTHVQSKIVEQGEKVIPYLEKLQDRFLDNPQKSERIDQMIHSIHFKALKKSFSNWVDSEEKLLLEGVYLVCKYQYPDLTISELSNKLLEIKQAVWLEINPKQTSFETIKVFNRIFFDHFDFKCSDVIQHTPFDYFTNAVLETREGSDTALGLIYSLVAQSLDLPVYGVSVDQPNKTFLLAYLDKNNILEILDWGVHNNGVLFYISVSNKGVVVDPQRLEEVFKMEGLPVSKDQFEPTPNTVLIRNYLIQISKSCENLPYFRYKLVELKELIDLFSK
;
A
#
# COMPACT_ATOMS: atom_id res chain seq x y z
N MET A 1 -7.85 22.54 -30.65
CA MET A 1 -7.93 22.12 -29.23
C MET A 1 -8.98 22.92 -28.45
N TYR A 2 -9.06 24.26 -28.58
CA TYR A 2 -10.07 25.12 -27.91
C TYR A 2 -11.54 24.71 -28.07
N PHE A 3 -11.97 24.26 -29.26
CA PHE A 3 -13.38 23.89 -29.51
C PHE A 3 -13.84 22.61 -28.78
N CYS A 4 -12.91 21.70 -28.44
CA CYS A 4 -13.25 20.46 -27.74
C CYS A 4 -13.44 20.72 -26.24
N THR A 5 -12.64 21.63 -25.67
CA THR A 5 -12.73 22.06 -24.28
C THR A 5 -14.00 22.89 -24.00
N VAL A 6 -14.44 23.72 -24.95
CA VAL A 6 -15.64 24.56 -24.80
C VAL A 6 -16.94 23.73 -24.81
N ARG A 7 -17.06 22.73 -25.70
CA ARG A 7 -18.25 21.85 -25.74
C ARG A 7 -18.40 20.96 -24.51
N VAL A 8 -17.28 20.48 -23.96
CA VAL A 8 -17.29 19.70 -22.71
C VAL A 8 -17.84 20.56 -21.56
N ASN A 9 -17.43 21.83 -21.48
CA ASN A 9 -17.91 22.77 -20.47
C ASN A 9 -19.41 23.08 -20.53
N GLU A 10 -19.96 23.35 -21.72
CA GLU A 10 -21.39 23.62 -21.88
C GLU A 10 -22.25 22.38 -21.56
N SER A 11 -21.78 21.19 -21.95
CA SER A 11 -22.48 19.93 -21.65
C SER A 11 -22.46 19.58 -20.16
N ILE A 12 -21.35 19.84 -19.45
CA ILE A 12 -21.24 19.55 -18.02
C ILE A 12 -22.09 20.52 -17.20
N ASN A 13 -22.10 21.82 -17.53
CA ASN A 13 -22.97 22.78 -16.85
C ASN A 13 -24.45 22.42 -17.00
N ALA A 14 -24.88 22.00 -18.19
CA ALA A 14 -26.24 21.52 -18.43
C ALA A 14 -26.56 20.22 -17.65
N LEU A 15 -25.62 19.26 -17.61
CA LEU A 15 -25.77 18.05 -16.81
C LEU A 15 -25.85 18.36 -15.32
N VAL A 16 -25.13 19.37 -14.85
CA VAL A 16 -25.12 19.76 -13.44
C VAL A 16 -26.41 20.47 -13.05
N GLU A 17 -26.97 21.31 -13.93
CA GLU A 17 -28.31 21.90 -13.72
C GLU A 17 -29.40 20.81 -13.65
N LEU A 18 -29.21 19.69 -14.35
CA LEU A 18 -30.12 18.54 -14.34
C LEU A 18 -29.92 17.60 -13.15
N LEU A 19 -28.91 17.80 -12.28
CA LEU A 19 -28.79 17.07 -11.01
C LEU A 19 -29.92 17.42 -10.02
N ASP A 20 -30.57 18.57 -10.25
CA ASP A 20 -31.71 19.06 -9.47
C ASP A 20 -33.07 18.68 -10.07
N ASP A 21 -33.07 17.87 -11.14
CA ASP A 21 -34.31 17.41 -11.75
C ASP A 21 -35.12 16.57 -10.74
N PRO A 22 -36.42 16.87 -10.52
CA PRO A 22 -37.27 16.10 -9.61
C PRO A 22 -37.48 14.65 -10.07
N ASP A 23 -37.21 14.34 -11.34
CA ASP A 23 -37.23 12.98 -11.87
C ASP A 23 -35.93 12.22 -11.51
N GLU A 24 -36.04 11.24 -10.61
CA GLU A 24 -34.91 10.41 -10.20
C GLU A 24 -34.26 9.64 -11.35
N VAL A 25 -35.02 9.27 -12.40
CA VAL A 25 -34.49 8.56 -13.56
C VAL A 25 -33.57 9.48 -14.37
N VAL A 26 -34.00 10.73 -14.55
CA VAL A 26 -33.20 11.76 -15.23
C VAL A 26 -31.93 12.05 -14.44
N SER A 27 -32.06 12.32 -13.14
CA SER A 27 -30.92 12.56 -12.24
C SER A 27 -29.93 11.40 -12.26
N THR A 28 -30.39 10.15 -12.17
CA THR A 28 -29.53 8.95 -12.19
C THR A 28 -28.80 8.80 -13.53
N HIS A 29 -29.50 9.03 -14.64
CA HIS A 29 -28.90 8.96 -15.97
C HIS A 29 -27.81 10.01 -16.17
N VAL A 30 -28.06 11.23 -15.70
CA VAL A 30 -27.12 12.36 -15.72
C VAL A 30 -25.87 12.04 -14.88
N GLN A 31 -26.05 11.54 -13.65
CA GLN A 31 -24.94 11.13 -12.78
C GLN A 31 -24.05 10.08 -13.46
N SER A 32 -24.65 9.05 -14.04
CA SER A 32 -23.92 8.02 -14.79
C SER A 32 -23.09 8.64 -15.92
N LYS A 33 -23.67 9.61 -16.65
CA LYS A 33 -22.99 10.28 -17.76
C LYS A 33 -21.81 11.15 -17.32
N ILE A 34 -21.92 11.78 -16.14
CA ILE A 34 -20.83 12.54 -15.52
C ILE A 34 -19.71 11.58 -15.11
N VAL A 35 -20.02 10.48 -14.42
CA VAL A 35 -19.03 9.48 -13.98
C VAL A 35 -18.31 8.84 -15.18
N GLU A 36 -18.99 8.64 -16.32
CA GLU A 36 -18.37 8.19 -17.57
C GLU A 36 -17.28 9.12 -18.11
N GLN A 37 -17.30 10.41 -17.77
CA GLN A 37 -16.27 11.35 -18.20
C GLN A 37 -14.92 11.07 -17.51
N GLY A 38 -14.89 10.39 -16.37
CA GLY A 38 -13.67 10.08 -15.64
C GLY A 38 -13.04 11.31 -14.97
N GLU A 39 -11.78 11.20 -14.55
CA GLU A 39 -11.12 12.18 -13.65
C GLU A 39 -11.08 13.62 -14.17
N LYS A 40 -11.18 13.85 -15.49
CA LYS A 40 -11.19 15.19 -16.10
C LYS A 40 -12.35 16.08 -15.62
N VAL A 41 -13.43 15.50 -15.08
CA VAL A 41 -14.60 16.27 -14.57
C VAL A 41 -14.47 16.64 -13.10
N ILE A 42 -13.55 16.04 -12.35
CA ILE A 42 -13.42 16.24 -10.89
C ILE A 42 -13.21 17.72 -10.52
N PRO A 43 -12.30 18.49 -11.17
CA PRO A 43 -12.12 19.91 -10.82
C PRO A 43 -13.37 20.78 -11.04
N TYR A 44 -14.31 20.30 -11.85
CA TYR A 44 -15.60 20.97 -12.03
C TYR A 44 -16.58 20.58 -10.92
N LEU A 45 -16.61 19.30 -10.53
CA LEU A 45 -17.43 18.80 -9.43
C LEU A 45 -17.03 19.44 -8.09
N GLU A 46 -15.73 19.57 -7.80
CA GLU A 46 -15.23 20.24 -6.60
C GLU A 46 -15.68 21.72 -6.55
N LYS A 47 -15.54 22.44 -7.67
CA LYS A 47 -16.04 23.83 -7.77
C LYS A 47 -17.55 23.95 -7.58
N LEU A 48 -18.30 22.90 -7.91
CA LEU A 48 -19.75 22.87 -7.72
C LEU A 48 -20.10 22.57 -6.27
N GLN A 49 -19.37 21.65 -5.64
CA GLN A 49 -19.48 21.37 -4.22
C GLN A 49 -19.31 22.64 -3.38
N ASP A 50 -18.31 23.48 -3.70
CA ASP A 50 -18.09 24.78 -3.05
C ASP A 50 -19.31 25.72 -3.13
N ARG A 51 -20.13 25.61 -4.19
CA ARG A 51 -21.36 26.40 -4.36
C ARG A 51 -22.54 25.85 -3.59
N PHE A 52 -22.52 24.57 -3.26
CA PHE A 52 -23.60 23.85 -2.58
C PHE A 52 -23.27 23.54 -1.12
N LEU A 53 -22.33 24.27 -0.50
CA LEU A 53 -22.00 24.14 0.93
C LEU A 53 -23.23 24.26 1.84
N ASP A 54 -24.19 25.12 1.47
CA ASP A 54 -25.45 25.30 2.21
C ASP A 54 -26.52 24.25 1.89
N ASN A 55 -26.24 23.29 0.99
CA ASN A 55 -27.13 22.20 0.62
C ASN A 55 -26.46 20.84 0.83
N PRO A 56 -26.58 20.25 2.04
CA PRO A 56 -25.90 19.01 2.40
C PRO A 56 -26.23 17.83 1.46
N GLN A 57 -27.47 17.71 1.00
CA GLN A 57 -27.90 16.62 0.12
C GLN A 57 -27.21 16.69 -1.25
N LYS A 58 -27.04 17.90 -1.80
CA LYS A 58 -26.34 18.08 -3.08
C LYS A 58 -24.84 17.87 -2.92
N SER A 59 -24.25 18.38 -1.84
CA SER A 59 -22.84 18.12 -1.54
C SER A 59 -22.57 16.62 -1.49
N GLU A 60 -23.39 15.86 -0.75
CA GLU A 60 -23.24 14.41 -0.63
C GLU A 60 -23.35 13.69 -1.98
N ARG A 61 -24.28 14.10 -2.85
CA ARG A 61 -24.38 13.53 -4.22
C ARG A 61 -23.12 13.81 -5.04
N ILE A 62 -22.55 15.01 -4.92
CA ILE A 62 -21.31 15.37 -5.61
C ILE A 62 -20.13 14.56 -5.07
N ASP A 63 -20.03 14.42 -3.75
CA ASP A 63 -19.03 13.57 -3.09
C ASP A 63 -19.09 12.13 -3.60
N GLN A 64 -20.29 11.54 -3.67
CA GLN A 64 -20.50 10.19 -4.18
C GLN A 64 -20.06 10.04 -5.65
N MET A 65 -20.30 11.06 -6.49
CA MET A 65 -19.84 11.06 -7.89
C MET A 65 -18.31 11.14 -7.98
N ILE A 66 -17.67 12.05 -7.24
CA ILE A 66 -16.22 12.20 -7.20
C ILE A 66 -15.58 10.89 -6.73
N HIS A 67 -16.09 10.33 -5.63
CA HIS A 67 -15.66 9.05 -5.08
C HIS A 67 -15.79 7.91 -6.11
N SER A 68 -16.93 7.81 -6.79
CA SER A 68 -17.16 6.80 -7.84
C SER A 68 -16.18 6.93 -9.01
N ILE A 69 -15.85 8.15 -9.41
CA ILE A 69 -14.88 8.42 -10.48
C ILE A 69 -13.49 7.96 -10.06
N HIS A 70 -13.04 8.33 -8.85
CA HIS A 70 -11.75 7.92 -8.32
C HIS A 70 -11.65 6.40 -8.17
N PHE A 71 -12.66 5.76 -7.59
CA PHE A 71 -12.66 4.31 -7.39
C PHE A 71 -12.60 3.56 -8.73
N LYS A 72 -13.34 4.01 -9.75
CA LYS A 72 -13.29 3.44 -11.10
C LYS A 72 -11.90 3.59 -11.74
N ALA A 73 -11.26 4.75 -11.60
CA ALA A 73 -9.90 4.99 -12.09
C ALA A 73 -8.86 4.13 -11.35
N LEU A 74 -9.00 4.00 -10.03
CA LEU A 74 -8.15 3.16 -9.20
C LEU A 74 -8.27 1.68 -9.57
N LYS A 75 -9.49 1.16 -9.73
CA LYS A 75 -9.75 -0.23 -10.14
C LYS A 75 -9.10 -0.54 -11.50
N LYS A 76 -9.18 0.39 -12.45
CA LYS A 76 -8.50 0.27 -13.74
C LYS A 76 -6.98 0.24 -13.58
N SER A 77 -6.42 1.09 -12.72
CA SER A 77 -4.98 1.16 -12.47
C SER A 77 -4.46 -0.12 -11.78
N PHE A 78 -5.20 -0.67 -10.81
CA PHE A 78 -4.91 -1.97 -10.23
C PHE A 78 -4.97 -3.09 -11.26
N SER A 79 -6.00 -3.14 -12.11
CA SER A 79 -6.06 -4.16 -13.17
C SER A 79 -4.83 -4.08 -14.07
N ASN A 80 -4.45 -2.88 -14.53
CA ASN A 80 -3.25 -2.70 -15.35
C ASN A 80 -1.97 -3.18 -14.64
N TRP A 81 -1.83 -2.90 -13.34
CA TRP A 81 -0.69 -3.37 -12.53
C TRP A 81 -0.74 -4.88 -12.28
N VAL A 82 -1.92 -5.49 -12.15
CA VAL A 82 -2.10 -6.95 -12.04
C VAL A 82 -1.87 -7.65 -13.39
N ASP A 83 -2.05 -6.96 -14.51
CA ASP A 83 -1.81 -7.49 -15.86
C ASP A 83 -0.40 -7.18 -16.39
N SER A 84 0.37 -6.29 -15.74
CA SER A 84 1.72 -5.92 -16.18
C SER A 84 2.73 -7.06 -16.04
N GLU A 85 3.74 -7.12 -16.90
CA GLU A 85 4.86 -8.07 -16.71
C GLU A 85 5.73 -7.66 -15.53
N GLU A 86 6.01 -6.36 -15.41
CA GLU A 86 6.78 -5.79 -14.30
C GLU A 86 5.86 -5.49 -13.11
N LYS A 87 6.04 -6.23 -12.02
CA LYS A 87 5.28 -6.07 -10.77
C LYS A 87 6.00 -5.14 -9.81
N LEU A 88 6.17 -3.88 -10.17
CA LEU A 88 6.90 -2.92 -9.34
C LEU A 88 6.21 -2.71 -7.99
N LEU A 89 6.93 -2.98 -6.90
CA LEU A 89 6.38 -2.92 -5.54
C LEU A 89 5.89 -1.51 -5.18
N LEU A 90 6.66 -0.47 -5.54
CA LEU A 90 6.33 0.92 -5.25
C LEU A 90 4.97 1.32 -5.84
N GLU A 91 4.71 0.91 -7.09
CA GLU A 91 3.45 1.20 -7.77
C GLU A 91 2.29 0.50 -7.07
N GLY A 92 2.44 -0.76 -6.70
CA GLY A 92 1.41 -1.51 -5.96
C GLY A 92 1.09 -0.87 -4.60
N VAL A 93 2.13 -0.48 -3.84
CA VAL A 93 1.97 0.22 -2.55
C VAL A 93 1.29 1.57 -2.74
N TYR A 94 1.70 2.33 -3.76
CA TYR A 94 1.08 3.61 -4.12
C TYR A 94 -0.41 3.46 -4.44
N LEU A 95 -0.80 2.45 -5.24
CA LEU A 95 -2.19 2.20 -5.57
C LEU A 95 -3.02 1.85 -4.32
N VAL A 96 -2.47 1.13 -3.36
CA VAL A 96 -3.15 0.88 -2.08
C VAL A 96 -3.37 2.20 -1.31
N CYS A 97 -2.37 3.08 -1.26
CA CYS A 97 -2.52 4.40 -0.62
C CYS A 97 -3.54 5.31 -1.34
N LYS A 98 -3.58 5.27 -2.67
CA LYS A 98 -4.56 5.98 -3.51
C LYS A 98 -6.02 5.67 -3.17
N TYR A 99 -6.30 4.48 -2.62
CA TYR A 99 -7.64 4.13 -2.15
C TYR A 99 -8.16 5.09 -1.08
N GLN A 100 -7.31 5.50 -0.15
CA GLN A 100 -7.68 6.43 0.92
C GLN A 100 -7.34 7.89 0.58
N TYR A 101 -6.34 8.10 -0.28
CA TYR A 101 -5.82 9.42 -0.62
C TYR A 101 -5.82 9.61 -2.15
N PRO A 102 -6.98 9.94 -2.75
CA PRO A 102 -7.12 10.03 -4.21
C PRO A 102 -6.20 11.07 -4.87
N ASP A 103 -5.80 12.12 -4.14
CA ASP A 103 -4.91 13.18 -4.63
C ASP A 103 -3.42 12.85 -4.51
N LEU A 104 -3.06 11.79 -3.78
CA LEU A 104 -1.67 11.40 -3.58
C LEU A 104 -0.95 11.22 -4.92
N THR A 105 0.22 11.79 -5.09
CA THR A 105 1.05 11.53 -6.27
C THR A 105 2.13 10.51 -5.97
N ILE A 106 2.54 9.72 -6.98
CA ILE A 106 3.64 8.77 -6.79
C ILE A 106 4.95 9.49 -6.44
N SER A 107 5.13 10.72 -6.92
CA SER A 107 6.28 11.57 -6.61
C SER A 107 6.34 11.95 -5.13
N GLU A 108 5.20 12.30 -4.50
CA GLU A 108 5.16 12.57 -3.06
C GLU A 108 5.59 11.37 -2.23
N LEU A 109 5.08 10.17 -2.57
CA LEU A 109 5.48 8.93 -1.90
C LEU A 109 6.98 8.64 -2.11
N SER A 110 7.45 8.78 -3.35
CA SER A 110 8.84 8.51 -3.73
C SER A 110 9.82 9.46 -3.05
N ASN A 111 9.47 10.74 -2.92
CA ASN A 111 10.32 11.75 -2.28
C ASN A 111 10.52 11.45 -0.78
N LYS A 112 9.47 11.03 -0.07
CA LYS A 112 9.59 10.62 1.34
C LYS A 112 10.49 9.40 1.51
N LEU A 113 10.40 8.42 0.61
CA LEU A 113 11.30 7.25 0.61
C LEU A 113 12.75 7.65 0.29
N LEU A 114 12.94 8.63 -0.59
CA LEU A 114 14.25 9.14 -0.98
C LEU A 114 15.00 9.78 0.20
N GLU A 115 14.30 10.47 1.10
CA GLU A 115 14.90 11.04 2.31
C GLU A 115 15.55 9.95 3.19
N ILE A 116 14.82 8.86 3.43
CA ILE A 116 15.32 7.71 4.19
C ILE A 116 16.48 7.04 3.44
N LYS A 117 16.31 6.82 2.13
CA LYS A 117 17.36 6.25 1.26
C LYS A 117 18.67 7.04 1.38
N GLN A 118 18.62 8.37 1.29
CA GLN A 118 19.81 9.22 1.35
C GLN A 118 20.52 9.11 2.71
N ALA A 119 19.77 9.15 3.81
CA ALA A 119 20.33 9.01 5.14
C ALA A 119 21.03 7.65 5.35
N VAL A 120 20.44 6.58 4.83
CA VAL A 120 21.01 5.23 4.91
C VAL A 120 22.25 5.11 4.01
N TRP A 121 22.17 5.62 2.78
CA TRP A 121 23.27 5.57 1.82
C TRP A 121 24.54 6.27 2.33
N LEU A 122 24.40 7.38 3.05
CA LEU A 122 25.54 8.13 3.61
C LEU A 122 26.30 7.35 4.70
N GLU A 123 25.67 6.37 5.34
CA GLU A 123 26.23 5.63 6.48
C GLU A 123 26.68 4.21 6.11
N ILE A 124 26.19 3.65 5.00
CA ILE A 124 26.61 2.33 4.53
C ILE A 124 27.98 2.43 3.86
N ASN A 125 28.81 1.41 4.07
CA ASN A 125 30.13 1.27 3.47
C ASN A 125 30.21 -0.04 2.67
N PRO A 126 30.73 -0.04 1.42
CA PRO A 126 30.88 -1.26 0.62
C PRO A 126 31.70 -2.39 1.25
N LYS A 127 32.50 -2.11 2.28
CA LYS A 127 33.29 -3.11 3.01
C LYS A 127 32.51 -3.81 4.13
N GLN A 128 31.29 -3.37 4.44
CA GLN A 128 30.46 -3.97 5.46
C GLN A 128 29.95 -5.34 5.01
N THR A 129 29.84 -6.25 5.97
CA THR A 129 29.07 -7.48 5.80
C THR A 129 27.58 -7.18 5.68
N SER A 130 26.78 -8.15 5.21
CA SER A 130 25.32 -8.04 5.15
C SER A 130 24.70 -7.69 6.51
N PHE A 131 25.19 -8.29 7.59
CA PHE A 131 24.72 -8.02 8.96
C PHE A 131 25.06 -6.60 9.43
N GLU A 132 26.28 -6.12 9.16
CA GLU A 132 26.68 -4.75 9.52
C GLU A 132 25.90 -3.70 8.73
N THR A 133 25.68 -3.95 7.44
CA THR A 133 24.87 -3.09 6.56
C THR A 133 23.44 -2.95 7.10
N ILE A 134 22.81 -4.07 7.45
CA ILE A 134 21.46 -4.07 8.03
C ILE A 134 21.42 -3.43 9.42
N LYS A 135 22.47 -3.58 10.24
CA LYS A 135 22.56 -2.90 11.52
C LYS A 135 22.61 -1.38 11.37
N VAL A 136 23.36 -0.87 10.38
CA VAL A 136 23.35 0.56 10.05
C VAL A 136 21.98 1.00 9.57
N PHE A 137 21.37 0.24 8.66
CA PHE A 137 20.04 0.56 8.15
C PHE A 137 19.00 0.61 9.28
N ASN A 138 18.98 -0.39 10.16
CA ASN A 138 18.09 -0.42 11.31
C ASN A 138 18.27 0.77 12.24
N ARG A 139 19.51 1.17 12.55
CA ARG A 139 19.78 2.36 13.38
C ARG A 139 19.19 3.61 12.73
N ILE A 140 19.34 3.78 11.42
CA ILE A 140 18.78 4.95 10.73
C ILE A 140 17.25 4.88 10.72
N PHE A 141 16.68 3.73 10.37
CA PHE A 141 15.24 3.56 10.27
C PHE A 141 14.53 3.70 11.64
N PHE A 142 14.97 2.95 12.64
CA PHE A 142 14.29 2.87 13.94
C PHE A 142 14.78 3.90 14.96
N ASP A 143 16.05 4.32 14.94
CA ASP A 143 16.58 5.24 15.96
C ASP A 143 16.67 6.70 15.45
N HIS A 144 17.00 6.92 14.17
CA HIS A 144 17.08 8.29 13.61
C HIS A 144 15.72 8.80 13.11
N PHE A 145 15.02 8.02 12.29
CA PHE A 145 13.67 8.39 11.81
C PHE A 145 12.56 8.06 12.83
N ASP A 146 12.86 7.30 13.89
CA ASP A 146 11.92 6.92 14.96
C ASP A 146 10.69 6.14 14.46
N PHE A 147 10.87 5.31 13.43
CA PHE A 147 9.81 4.41 13.00
C PHE A 147 9.48 3.38 14.09
N LYS A 148 8.20 3.18 14.38
CA LYS A 148 7.74 2.21 15.40
C LYS A 148 6.43 1.54 15.03
N CYS A 149 6.27 0.28 15.42
CA CYS A 149 4.99 -0.41 15.26
C CYS A 149 3.94 0.16 16.21
N SER A 150 2.73 0.41 15.70
CA SER A 150 1.58 0.77 16.53
C SER A 150 1.06 -0.43 17.32
N ASP A 151 0.40 -0.15 18.45
CA ASP A 151 -0.22 -1.16 19.30
C ASP A 151 -1.30 -1.91 18.51
N VAL A 152 -1.13 -3.23 18.39
CA VAL A 152 -2.03 -4.14 17.65
C VAL A 152 -3.48 -4.02 18.13
N ILE A 153 -3.71 -3.71 19.42
CA ILE A 153 -5.04 -3.55 20.00
C ILE A 153 -5.72 -2.28 19.49
N GLN A 154 -4.94 -1.26 19.13
CA GLN A 154 -5.42 0.06 18.73
C GLN A 154 -5.32 0.31 17.22
N HIS A 155 -4.97 -0.72 16.42
CA HIS A 155 -4.85 -0.59 14.97
C HIS A 155 -6.14 -0.07 14.32
N THR A 156 -5.97 1.00 13.57
CA THR A 156 -6.93 1.55 12.63
C THR A 156 -6.48 1.24 11.20
N PRO A 157 -7.36 1.39 10.19
CA PRO A 157 -6.95 1.23 8.80
C PRO A 157 -5.82 2.21 8.40
N PHE A 158 -5.70 3.34 9.10
CA PHE A 158 -4.66 4.34 8.84
C PHE A 158 -3.25 3.85 9.15
N ASP A 159 -3.10 2.93 10.09
CA ASP A 159 -1.83 2.30 10.43
C ASP A 159 -1.25 1.48 9.27
N TYR A 160 -2.08 1.11 8.29
CA TYR A 160 -1.63 0.35 7.13
C TYR A 160 -1.16 1.24 6.00
N PHE A 161 -1.73 2.43 5.79
CA PHE A 161 -1.40 3.27 4.63
C PHE A 161 0.01 3.86 4.73
N THR A 162 0.95 3.33 3.94
CA THR A 162 2.37 3.75 3.98
C THR A 162 2.61 5.26 3.85
N ASN A 163 1.80 5.99 3.07
CA ASN A 163 1.95 7.45 2.96
C ASN A 163 1.67 8.17 4.29
N ALA A 164 0.71 7.68 5.09
CA ALA A 164 0.42 8.19 6.42
C ALA A 164 1.50 7.74 7.41
N VAL A 165 1.93 6.47 7.35
CA VAL A 165 3.01 5.94 8.21
C VAL A 165 4.34 6.67 8.00
N LEU A 166 4.66 7.08 6.76
CA LEU A 166 5.83 7.92 6.48
C LEU A 166 5.74 9.31 7.14
N GLU A 167 4.55 9.82 7.43
CA GLU A 167 4.34 11.10 8.13
C GLU A 167 4.36 10.91 9.65
N THR A 168 3.62 9.93 10.15
CA THR A 168 3.45 9.68 11.59
C THR A 168 4.64 8.96 12.20
N ARG A 169 5.43 8.25 11.39
CA ARG A 169 6.48 7.29 11.79
C ARG A 169 5.95 6.13 12.63
N GLU A 170 4.64 5.91 12.61
CA GLU A 170 3.95 4.90 13.40
C GLU A 170 2.92 4.18 12.53
N GLY A 171 2.93 2.85 12.55
CA GLY A 171 2.00 2.06 11.75
C GLY A 171 2.14 0.56 11.95
N SER A 172 1.45 -0.22 11.12
CA SER A 172 1.51 -1.67 11.16
C SER A 172 2.89 -2.18 10.74
N ASP A 173 3.23 -3.38 11.20
CA ASP A 173 4.43 -4.09 10.77
C ASP A 173 4.49 -4.26 9.24
N THR A 174 3.35 -4.46 8.59
CA THR A 174 3.27 -4.59 7.14
C THR A 174 3.60 -3.28 6.46
N ALA A 175 3.04 -2.16 6.91
CA ALA A 175 3.33 -0.85 6.34
C ALA A 175 4.83 -0.51 6.50
N LEU A 176 5.37 -0.70 7.71
CA LEU A 176 6.78 -0.46 8.01
C LEU A 176 7.70 -1.39 7.23
N GLY A 177 7.34 -2.67 7.11
CA GLY A 177 8.06 -3.65 6.31
C GLY A 177 8.09 -3.29 4.83
N LEU A 178 6.97 -2.84 4.27
CA LEU A 178 6.91 -2.37 2.88
C LEU A 178 7.79 -1.13 2.66
N ILE A 179 7.74 -0.14 3.57
CA ILE A 179 8.62 1.04 3.51
C ILE A 179 10.09 0.61 3.57
N TYR A 180 10.46 -0.23 4.54
CA TYR A 180 11.82 -0.73 4.71
C TYR A 180 12.31 -1.46 3.46
N SER A 181 11.50 -2.36 2.91
CA SER A 181 11.77 -3.13 1.69
C SER A 181 11.99 -2.21 0.49
N LEU A 182 11.12 -1.22 0.29
CA LEU A 182 11.25 -0.23 -0.79
C LEU A 182 12.56 0.55 -0.70
N VAL A 183 12.92 1.02 0.50
CA VAL A 183 14.19 1.75 0.71
C VAL A 183 15.38 0.83 0.47
N ALA A 184 15.40 -0.38 1.04
CA ALA A 184 16.48 -1.35 0.82
C ALA A 184 16.69 -1.67 -0.65
N GLN A 185 15.63 -2.01 -1.37
CA GLN A 185 15.72 -2.37 -2.79
C GLN A 185 16.20 -1.18 -3.63
N SER A 186 15.82 0.05 -3.27
CA SER A 186 16.33 1.26 -3.92
C SER A 186 17.82 1.53 -3.69
N LEU A 187 18.43 0.84 -2.71
CA LEU A 187 19.86 0.84 -2.39
C LEU A 187 20.59 -0.41 -2.91
N ASP A 188 19.93 -1.19 -3.77
CA ASP A 188 20.41 -2.48 -4.23
C ASP A 188 20.68 -3.47 -3.09
N LEU A 189 19.94 -3.38 -1.97
CA LEU A 189 19.97 -4.39 -0.91
C LEU A 189 18.90 -5.47 -1.18
N PRO A 190 19.22 -6.77 -1.05
CA PRO A 190 18.33 -7.88 -1.38
C PRO A 190 17.30 -8.16 -0.27
N VAL A 191 16.59 -7.12 0.18
CA VAL A 191 15.60 -7.24 1.26
C VAL A 191 14.20 -7.27 0.66
N TYR A 192 13.45 -8.33 0.96
CA TYR A 192 12.12 -8.57 0.39
C TYR A 192 11.11 -8.95 1.46
N GLY A 193 9.85 -8.58 1.27
CA GLY A 193 8.76 -8.93 2.17
C GLY A 193 8.49 -10.43 2.18
N VAL A 194 8.23 -10.96 3.37
CA VAL A 194 7.73 -12.31 3.62
C VAL A 194 6.40 -12.17 4.35
N SER A 195 5.32 -12.39 3.62
CA SER A 195 3.96 -12.39 4.16
C SER A 195 3.51 -13.82 4.34
N VAL A 196 3.31 -14.21 5.60
CA VAL A 196 2.72 -15.51 5.92
C VAL A 196 1.20 -15.38 5.89
N ASP A 197 0.51 -16.20 5.09
CA ASP A 197 -0.95 -16.21 5.01
C ASP A 197 -1.58 -16.91 6.23
N GLN A 198 -1.40 -16.30 7.40
CA GLN A 198 -1.95 -16.79 8.66
C GLN A 198 -2.42 -15.63 9.55
N PRO A 199 -3.51 -15.83 10.32
CA PRO A 199 -4.00 -14.83 11.24
C PRO A 199 -2.96 -14.52 12.32
N ASN A 200 -2.81 -13.24 12.65
CA ASN A 200 -1.93 -12.72 13.71
C ASN A 200 -0.42 -12.95 13.50
N LYS A 201 0.02 -13.22 12.25
CA LYS A 201 1.44 -13.33 11.94
C LYS A 201 2.06 -11.98 11.60
N THR A 202 3.26 -11.79 12.13
CA THR A 202 4.06 -10.60 11.89
C THR A 202 4.62 -10.61 10.47
N PHE A 203 4.56 -9.47 9.80
CA PHE A 203 5.28 -9.26 8.54
C PHE A 203 6.79 -9.31 8.79
N LEU A 204 7.49 -10.18 8.07
CA LEU A 204 8.94 -10.29 8.13
C LEU A 204 9.57 -9.81 6.84
N LEU A 205 10.85 -9.49 6.90
CA LEU A 205 11.67 -9.26 5.71
C LEU A 205 12.71 -10.35 5.62
N ALA A 206 12.94 -10.88 4.42
CA ALA A 206 14.04 -11.78 4.12
C ALA A 206 15.17 -11.02 3.46
N TYR A 207 16.39 -11.20 3.96
CA TYR A 207 17.62 -10.80 3.26
C TYR A 207 18.12 -11.98 2.44
N LEU A 208 18.12 -11.89 1.11
CA LEU A 208 18.68 -12.95 0.26
C LEU A 208 20.20 -12.89 0.24
N ASP A 209 20.82 -14.06 0.18
CA ASP A 209 22.27 -14.17 0.10
C ASP A 209 22.79 -13.76 -1.28
N LYS A 210 23.16 -12.48 -1.42
CA LYS A 210 23.80 -11.94 -2.63
C LYS A 210 25.23 -12.46 -2.86
N ASN A 211 25.88 -12.96 -1.82
CA ASN A 211 27.31 -13.26 -1.85
C ASN A 211 27.59 -14.77 -1.90
N ASN A 212 26.56 -15.60 -2.05
CA ASN A 212 26.62 -17.07 -2.07
C ASN A 212 27.42 -17.66 -0.88
N ILE A 213 27.33 -17.01 0.28
CA ILE A 213 27.96 -17.46 1.53
C ILE A 213 27.24 -18.70 2.08
N LEU A 214 25.95 -18.90 1.76
CA LEU A 214 25.17 -20.07 2.15
C LEU A 214 25.77 -21.38 1.65
N GLU A 215 26.49 -21.40 0.53
CA GLU A 215 27.17 -22.62 0.06
C GLU A 215 28.32 -23.06 0.98
N ILE A 216 28.83 -22.12 1.79
CA ILE A 216 29.96 -22.32 2.69
C ILE A 216 29.47 -22.54 4.14
N LEU A 217 28.26 -22.09 4.45
CA LEU A 217 27.66 -22.16 5.78
C LEU A 217 26.63 -23.29 5.86
N ASP A 218 26.62 -24.07 6.94
CA ASP A 218 25.49 -24.95 7.28
C ASP A 218 24.33 -24.11 7.86
N TRP A 219 23.75 -23.25 7.03
CA TRP A 219 22.86 -22.17 7.42
C TRP A 219 21.66 -22.06 6.50
N GLY A 220 20.54 -21.55 7.02
CA GLY A 220 19.30 -21.37 6.27
C GLY A 220 18.31 -22.50 6.50
N VAL A 221 17.15 -22.40 5.84
CA VAL A 221 16.09 -23.41 5.86
C VAL A 221 15.53 -23.62 4.45
N HIS A 222 15.12 -24.85 4.16
CA HIS A 222 14.47 -25.22 2.89
C HIS A 222 15.24 -24.84 1.61
N ASN A 223 16.55 -24.58 1.69
CA ASN A 223 17.39 -24.10 0.58
C ASN A 223 16.75 -22.92 -0.17
N ASN A 224 16.15 -21.97 0.56
CA ASN A 224 15.40 -20.84 0.02
C ASN A 224 16.27 -19.62 -0.33
N GLY A 225 17.59 -19.69 -0.12
CA GLY A 225 18.52 -18.60 -0.41
C GLY A 225 18.45 -17.41 0.57
N VAL A 226 17.72 -17.54 1.68
CA VAL A 226 17.59 -16.49 2.69
C VAL A 226 18.75 -16.59 3.67
N LEU A 227 19.52 -15.49 3.79
CA LEU A 227 20.62 -15.38 4.75
C LEU A 227 20.12 -15.08 6.16
N PHE A 228 19.09 -14.26 6.33
CA PHE A 228 18.43 -14.05 7.62
C PHE A 228 17.10 -13.31 7.42
N TYR A 229 16.28 -13.29 8.47
CA TYR A 229 15.07 -12.49 8.50
C TYR A 229 15.25 -11.23 9.35
N ILE A 230 14.41 -10.23 9.13
CA ILE A 230 14.40 -8.97 9.89
C ILE A 230 12.97 -8.76 10.40
N SER A 231 12.85 -8.59 11.72
CA SER A 231 11.57 -8.32 12.38
C SER A 231 11.41 -6.81 12.60
N VAL A 232 10.52 -6.18 11.84
CA VAL A 232 10.24 -4.73 11.97
C VAL A 232 9.47 -4.39 13.24
N SER A 233 8.67 -5.32 13.77
CA SER A 233 8.01 -5.18 15.07
C SER A 233 8.99 -5.13 16.24
N ASN A 234 10.15 -5.76 16.09
CA ASN A 234 11.22 -5.76 17.08
C ASN A 234 12.39 -4.86 16.65
N LYS A 235 12.11 -3.67 16.10
CA LYS A 235 13.14 -2.66 15.71
C LYS A 235 14.25 -3.21 14.82
N GLY A 236 13.89 -4.10 13.90
CA GLY A 236 14.82 -4.68 12.93
C GLY A 236 15.69 -5.79 13.49
N VAL A 237 15.33 -6.42 14.62
CA VAL A 237 16.06 -7.59 15.13
C VAL A 237 16.23 -8.62 14.00
N VAL A 238 17.47 -9.02 13.80
CA VAL A 238 17.85 -10.06 12.84
C VAL A 238 17.52 -11.42 13.45
N VAL A 239 16.79 -12.24 12.71
CA VAL A 239 16.32 -13.55 13.12
C VAL A 239 16.98 -14.62 12.27
N ASP A 240 17.59 -15.58 12.93
CA ASP A 240 18.18 -16.76 12.30
C ASP A 240 17.09 -17.65 11.64
N PRO A 241 17.32 -18.17 10.43
CA PRO A 241 16.34 -19.01 9.74
C PRO A 241 15.93 -20.27 10.49
N GLN A 242 16.87 -21.00 11.11
CA GLN A 242 16.56 -22.23 11.84
C GLN A 242 15.74 -21.93 13.09
N ARG A 243 16.11 -20.87 13.81
CA ARG A 243 15.38 -20.35 14.97
C ARG A 243 13.96 -19.93 14.62
N LEU A 244 13.77 -19.29 13.46
CA LEU A 244 12.43 -18.92 12.99
C LEU A 244 11.58 -20.16 12.71
N GLU A 245 12.16 -21.17 12.05
CA GLU A 245 11.49 -22.44 11.77
C GLU A 245 11.12 -23.18 13.07
N GLU A 246 12.01 -23.20 14.07
CA GLU A 246 11.73 -23.74 15.41
C GLU A 246 10.54 -23.04 16.07
N VAL A 247 10.48 -21.71 16.02
CA VAL A 247 9.36 -20.93 16.57
C VAL A 247 8.05 -21.34 15.90
N PHE A 248 8.04 -21.49 14.56
CA PHE A 248 6.84 -21.94 13.84
C PHE A 248 6.41 -23.34 14.28
N LYS A 249 7.36 -24.28 14.43
CA LYS A 249 7.08 -25.63 14.94
C LYS A 249 6.51 -25.61 16.35
N MET A 250 7.09 -24.81 17.25
CA MET A 250 6.66 -24.68 18.65
C MET A 250 5.25 -24.09 18.77
N GLU A 251 4.89 -23.17 17.88
CA GLU A 251 3.56 -22.56 17.83
C GLU A 251 2.52 -23.43 17.08
N GLY A 252 2.91 -24.62 16.61
CA GLY A 252 2.02 -25.53 15.90
C GLY A 252 1.65 -25.04 14.50
N LEU A 253 2.46 -24.18 13.91
CA LEU A 253 2.22 -23.62 12.58
C LEU A 253 2.73 -24.59 11.52
N PRO A 254 2.08 -24.63 10.34
CA PRO A 254 2.70 -25.26 9.19
C PRO A 254 4.04 -24.60 8.91
N VAL A 255 4.97 -25.45 8.47
CA VAL A 255 6.31 -25.10 8.04
C VAL A 255 6.42 -25.56 6.59
N SER A 256 6.07 -24.66 5.68
CA SER A 256 6.22 -24.85 4.24
C SER A 256 7.20 -23.82 3.69
N LYS A 257 7.92 -24.19 2.64
CA LYS A 257 8.91 -23.34 1.99
C LYS A 257 8.37 -21.93 1.67
N ASP A 258 7.15 -21.86 1.16
CA ASP A 258 6.48 -20.62 0.76
C ASP A 258 6.36 -19.58 1.89
N GLN A 259 6.35 -20.02 3.16
CA GLN A 259 6.28 -19.12 4.32
C GLN A 259 7.62 -18.51 4.70
N PHE A 260 8.71 -19.02 4.13
CA PHE A 260 10.08 -18.64 4.47
C PHE A 260 10.78 -17.98 3.27
N GLU A 261 10.20 -17.95 2.08
CA GLU A 261 10.78 -17.28 0.91
C GLU A 261 10.17 -15.89 0.65
N PRO A 262 10.87 -15.01 -0.07
CA PRO A 262 10.31 -13.74 -0.53
C PRO A 262 8.95 -13.92 -1.20
N THR A 263 7.96 -13.21 -0.70
CA THR A 263 6.61 -13.26 -1.25
C THR A 263 6.56 -12.44 -2.55
N PRO A 264 5.99 -12.98 -3.65
CA PRO A 264 5.81 -12.22 -4.88
C PRO A 264 5.03 -10.91 -4.63
N ASN A 265 5.40 -9.83 -5.32
CA ASN A 265 4.78 -8.51 -5.11
C ASN A 265 3.25 -8.53 -5.31
N THR A 266 2.74 -9.33 -6.25
CA THR A 266 1.29 -9.52 -6.45
C THR A 266 0.60 -10.07 -5.20
N VAL A 267 1.20 -11.08 -4.57
CA VAL A 267 0.69 -11.68 -3.33
C VAL A 267 0.86 -10.72 -2.16
N LEU A 268 1.98 -10.00 -2.06
CA LEU A 268 2.20 -8.97 -1.04
C LEU A 268 1.12 -7.88 -1.07
N ILE A 269 0.83 -7.32 -2.24
CA ILE A 269 -0.18 -6.25 -2.38
C ILE A 269 -1.59 -6.78 -2.12
N ARG A 270 -1.91 -8.00 -2.56
CA ARG A 270 -3.18 -8.65 -2.22
C ARG A 270 -3.35 -8.80 -0.71
N ASN A 271 -2.33 -9.31 -0.03
CA ASN A 271 -2.35 -9.51 1.42
C ASN A 271 -2.43 -8.20 2.18
N TYR A 272 -1.76 -7.16 1.68
CA TYR A 272 -1.83 -5.81 2.22
C TYR A 272 -3.26 -5.24 2.16
N LEU A 273 -3.99 -5.41 1.05
CA LEU A 273 -5.41 -5.07 0.95
C LEU A 273 -6.28 -5.89 1.91
N ILE A 274 -6.01 -7.19 2.05
CA ILE A 274 -6.73 -8.08 2.98
C ILE A 274 -6.57 -7.61 4.43
N GLN A 275 -5.38 -7.20 4.84
CA GLN A 275 -5.14 -6.69 6.19
C GLN A 275 -5.88 -5.37 6.45
N ILE A 276 -5.89 -4.45 5.47
CA ILE A 276 -6.69 -3.21 5.56
C ILE A 276 -8.18 -3.57 5.70
N SER A 277 -8.68 -4.52 4.91
CA SER A 277 -10.07 -5.00 5.01
C SER A 277 -10.39 -5.58 6.38
N LYS A 278 -9.50 -6.40 6.96
CA LYS A 278 -9.65 -6.94 8.32
C LYS A 278 -9.67 -5.84 9.38
N SER A 279 -8.80 -4.84 9.25
CA SER A 279 -8.80 -3.68 10.15
C SER A 279 -10.12 -2.90 10.07
N CYS A 280 -10.66 -2.69 8.86
CA CYS A 280 -11.97 -2.07 8.66
C CYS A 280 -13.12 -2.90 9.25
N GLU A 281 -13.06 -4.22 9.19
CA GLU A 281 -14.11 -5.12 9.71
C GLU A 281 -14.26 -5.01 11.24
N ASN A 282 -13.11 -4.90 11.93
CA ASN A 282 -13.02 -4.78 13.39
C ASN A 282 -13.59 -3.44 13.92
N LEU A 283 -13.74 -2.42 13.07
CA LEU A 283 -14.17 -1.08 13.46
C LEU A 283 -15.45 -0.67 12.71
N PRO A 284 -16.61 -0.59 13.38
CA PRO A 284 -17.90 -0.36 12.72
C PRO A 284 -17.95 0.85 11.77
N TYR A 285 -17.24 1.93 12.10
CA TYR A 285 -17.19 3.17 11.31
C TYR A 285 -16.52 3.01 9.94
N PHE A 286 -15.71 1.97 9.72
CA PHE A 286 -14.99 1.75 8.47
C PHE A 286 -15.61 0.64 7.59
N ARG A 287 -16.68 -0.02 8.04
CA ARG A 287 -17.27 -1.16 7.34
C ARG A 287 -17.83 -0.83 5.95
N TYR A 288 -18.17 0.43 5.70
CA TYR A 288 -18.61 0.87 4.38
C TYR A 288 -17.55 0.66 3.29
N LYS A 289 -16.26 0.58 3.65
CA LYS A 289 -15.14 0.32 2.72
C LYS A 289 -15.03 -1.14 2.27
N LEU A 290 -15.67 -2.08 2.97
CA LEU A 290 -15.45 -3.52 2.75
C LEU A 290 -15.86 -4.00 1.37
N VAL A 291 -16.91 -3.41 0.79
CA VAL A 291 -17.39 -3.77 -0.56
C VAL A 291 -16.32 -3.44 -1.60
N GLU A 292 -15.79 -2.23 -1.55
CA GLU A 292 -14.76 -1.75 -2.48
C GLU A 292 -13.43 -2.47 -2.31
N LEU A 293 -13.00 -2.68 -1.06
CA LEU A 293 -11.78 -3.44 -0.77
C LEU A 293 -11.89 -4.87 -1.31
N LYS A 294 -13.06 -5.50 -1.17
CA LYS A 294 -13.31 -6.82 -1.76
C LYS A 294 -13.19 -6.79 -3.28
N GLU A 295 -13.79 -5.79 -3.95
CA GLU A 295 -13.67 -5.64 -5.40
C GLU A 295 -12.22 -5.48 -5.87
N LEU A 296 -11.38 -4.77 -5.09
CA LEU A 296 -9.95 -4.64 -5.39
C LEU A 296 -9.19 -5.96 -5.17
N ILE A 297 -9.45 -6.67 -4.06
CA ILE A 297 -8.83 -7.96 -3.75
C ILE A 297 -9.17 -9.01 -4.82
N ASP A 298 -10.40 -9.02 -5.31
CA ASP A 298 -10.87 -9.98 -6.31
C ASP A 298 -10.17 -9.82 -7.67
N LEU A 299 -9.53 -8.67 -7.94
CA LEU A 299 -8.72 -8.47 -9.16
C LEU A 299 -7.50 -9.41 -9.22
N PHE A 300 -6.98 -9.83 -8.06
CA PHE A 300 -5.77 -10.65 -7.95
C PHE A 300 -6.04 -12.15 -8.05
N SER A 301 -7.32 -12.55 -8.16
CA SER A 301 -7.75 -13.96 -8.22
C SER A 301 -7.94 -14.47 -9.66
N LYS A 302 -7.48 -13.71 -10.66
CA LYS A 302 -7.60 -14.03 -12.09
C LYS A 302 -6.42 -14.83 -12.61
#